data_AF-A0A401NT64-F1
#
_entry.id   AF-A0A401NT64-F1
#
_cell.length_a   1.000
_cell.length_b   1.000
_cell.length_c   1.000
_cell.angle_alpha   90.00
_cell.angle_beta   90.00
_cell.angle_gamma   90.00
#
_symmetry.space_group_name_H-M   'P 1'
#
loop_
_entity.id
_entity.type
_entity.pdbx_description
1 polymer ?
#
loop_
_entity_poly.entity_id
_entity_poly.type
_entity_poly.pdbx_seq_one_letter_code
_entity_poly.pdbx_strand_id
1 'polypeptide(L)'
;MQGCKVENIDCFYYQYNHCTNGQCKFQHRDSCKDSSETCVDWFRHRKCRNQKCPRKHLSHETIVTYFLCKAEKTENHCTQLNCPMYHEKARQFIEYGTIPPNSVPMVPAVKKKRMVDLVKLESPQVQNFVVSGYRFLDKVRLFIANSVREHKLAPEKGRTCFKEILHTILFCGSINDPIIEPKSFFGKEEEFDQLFAKYPDVFQKYNTELPTRPPYTVLLDAVVEIMGTRNADEVLKCLLDLSEQMMVPTDGKSSICRNVFVSTVINYCYFWNLHITNEKTDNYFGASVSCKGRQQTEIMIDILCCQTWHKYIGLAVCIGNWYKNQVILFPPSMHSIAYNITFTGESPSEPGIAPNNQHEHTVAESGGIQNTSPLKINTALRHRAYLNAREPCERCLTIFPNIIYHPDPASHAHPHWEYGNCAECESLSQLLCAHPSIATRLSFYVQRSLLQTPNEQIALPEGLISRKWRRLTENLRSVGFNVGDHLSFYDPSAIDSTALEIYQN
;
A
#
# COMPACT_ATOMS: atom_id res chain seq x y z
N MET A 1 -5.38 -7.44 -13.06
CA MET A 1 -4.92 -8.85 -13.17
C MET A 1 -3.89 -9.04 -14.29
N GLN A 2 -2.76 -8.32 -14.26
CA GLN A 2 -1.62 -8.62 -15.12
C GLN A 2 -0.47 -8.97 -14.18
N GLY A 3 -0.30 -10.28 -13.97
CA GLY A 3 0.71 -10.85 -13.06
C GLY A 3 0.48 -12.32 -12.75
N CYS A 4 -0.78 -12.72 -12.49
CA CYS A 4 -1.15 -14.14 -12.43
C CYS A 4 -1.74 -14.58 -13.77
N LYS A 5 -1.06 -15.50 -14.46
CA LYS A 5 -1.61 -16.14 -15.64
C LYS A 5 -2.73 -17.09 -15.23
N VAL A 6 -3.83 -17.09 -15.98
CA VAL A 6 -5.02 -17.91 -15.70
C VAL A 6 -4.67 -19.41 -15.61
N GLU A 7 -3.64 -19.83 -16.35
CA GLU A 7 -3.05 -21.17 -16.33
C GLU A 7 -2.41 -21.59 -14.98
N ASN A 8 -2.19 -20.64 -14.07
CA ASN A 8 -1.67 -20.90 -12.72
C ASN A 8 -2.78 -20.94 -11.65
N ILE A 9 -4.05 -20.79 -12.03
CA ILE A 9 -5.20 -20.80 -11.12
C ILE A 9 -5.94 -22.13 -11.34
N ASP A 10 -6.24 -22.88 -10.26
CA ASP A 10 -6.99 -24.12 -10.41
C ASP A 10 -8.44 -23.82 -10.88
N CYS A 11 -8.98 -24.65 -11.77
CA CYS A 11 -10.34 -24.48 -12.27
C CYS A 11 -11.37 -24.79 -11.17
N PHE A 12 -12.17 -23.81 -10.75
CA PHE A 12 -13.23 -24.02 -9.76
C PHE A 12 -14.17 -25.16 -10.14
N TYR A 13 -14.63 -25.22 -11.40
CA TYR A 13 -15.51 -26.29 -11.87
C TYR A 13 -14.86 -27.66 -11.83
N TYR A 14 -13.53 -27.75 -12.02
CA TYR A 14 -12.82 -29.02 -11.92
C TYR A 14 -12.64 -29.47 -10.47
N GLN A 15 -12.44 -28.51 -9.57
CA GLN A 15 -12.17 -28.76 -8.16
C GLN A 15 -13.43 -29.06 -7.34
N TYR A 16 -14.59 -28.52 -7.73
CA TYR A 16 -15.83 -28.63 -6.95
C TYR A 16 -17.02 -29.20 -7.72
N ASN A 17 -16.99 -29.19 -9.05
CA ASN A 17 -18.06 -29.66 -9.92
C ASN A 17 -17.48 -30.58 -11.02
N HIS A 18 -18.10 -30.58 -12.21
CA HIS A 18 -17.56 -31.20 -13.41
C HIS A 18 -17.21 -30.13 -14.45
N CYS A 19 -15.93 -29.99 -14.78
CA CYS A 19 -15.53 -29.11 -15.89
C CYS A 19 -15.71 -29.84 -17.23
N THR A 20 -16.67 -29.40 -18.03
CA THR A 20 -16.96 -29.95 -19.36
C THR A 20 -16.17 -29.28 -20.50
N ASN A 21 -15.37 -28.26 -20.19
CA ASN A 21 -14.63 -27.52 -21.19
C ASN A 21 -13.28 -28.19 -21.52
N GLY A 22 -13.21 -28.84 -22.68
CA GLY A 22 -11.99 -29.50 -23.18
C GLY A 22 -10.82 -28.55 -23.48
N GLN A 23 -11.07 -27.23 -23.57
CA GLN A 23 -10.04 -26.18 -23.71
C GLN A 23 -10.10 -25.21 -22.53
N CYS A 24 -10.25 -25.74 -21.31
CA CYS A 24 -10.27 -24.92 -20.11
C CYS A 24 -8.95 -24.12 -19.97
N LYS A 25 -9.07 -22.79 -19.79
CA LYS A 25 -7.93 -21.89 -19.61
C LYS A 25 -7.33 -21.93 -18.20
N PHE A 26 -8.04 -22.58 -17.26
CA PHE A 26 -7.63 -22.76 -15.87
C PHE A 26 -7.00 -24.14 -15.68
N GLN A 27 -6.20 -24.29 -14.64
CA GLN A 27 -5.48 -25.53 -14.40
C GLN A 27 -6.40 -26.64 -13.86
N HIS A 28 -6.37 -27.80 -14.50
CA HIS A 28 -6.98 -29.03 -13.98
C HIS A 28 -5.92 -29.82 -13.22
N ARG A 29 -6.18 -30.09 -11.94
CA ARG A 29 -5.20 -30.69 -11.04
C ARG A 29 -5.91 -31.67 -10.12
N ASP A 30 -5.61 -32.96 -10.26
CA ASP A 30 -6.19 -33.99 -9.42
C ASP A 30 -5.58 -34.02 -8.02
N SER A 31 -4.30 -33.65 -7.90
CA SER A 31 -3.56 -33.75 -6.64
C SER A 31 -4.13 -32.92 -5.49
N CYS A 32 -4.98 -31.93 -5.76
CA CYS A 32 -5.55 -31.02 -4.76
C CYS A 32 -7.08 -31.11 -4.62
N LYS A 33 -7.77 -32.05 -5.30
CA LYS A 33 -9.25 -32.15 -5.29
C LYS A 33 -9.83 -32.21 -3.87
N ASP A 34 -9.27 -33.09 -3.06
CA ASP A 34 -9.72 -33.34 -1.69
C ASP A 34 -9.18 -32.31 -0.68
N SER A 35 -8.33 -31.38 -1.14
CA SER A 35 -7.77 -30.35 -0.27
C SER A 35 -8.79 -29.26 0.01
N SER A 36 -9.00 -28.95 1.29
CA SER A 36 -9.68 -27.72 1.72
C SER A 36 -8.72 -26.55 1.90
N GLU A 37 -7.44 -26.72 1.56
CA GLU A 37 -6.38 -25.75 1.82
C GLU A 37 -5.90 -25.05 0.55
N THR A 38 -5.62 -23.75 0.65
CA THR A 38 -4.91 -22.99 -0.37
C THR A 38 -3.40 -23.16 -0.22
N CYS A 39 -2.70 -23.33 -1.34
CA CYS A 39 -1.23 -23.38 -1.36
C CYS A 39 -0.63 -22.04 -0.90
N VAL A 40 0.22 -22.06 0.12
CA VAL A 40 0.85 -20.85 0.69
C VAL A 40 1.76 -20.14 -0.30
N ASP A 41 2.60 -20.88 -1.05
CA ASP A 41 3.52 -20.29 -2.03
C ASP A 41 2.76 -19.59 -3.15
N TRP A 42 1.72 -20.26 -3.67
CA TRP A 42 0.84 -19.67 -4.67
C TRP A 42 0.03 -18.50 -4.09
N PHE A 43 -0.44 -18.61 -2.86
CA PHE A 43 -1.18 -17.53 -2.20
C PHE A 43 -0.32 -16.27 -2.05
N ARG A 44 0.94 -16.43 -1.62
CA ARG A 44 1.88 -15.32 -1.38
C ARG A 44 2.48 -14.74 -2.66
N HIS A 45 2.76 -15.58 -3.65
CA HIS A 45 3.57 -15.18 -4.82
C HIS A 45 2.83 -15.30 -6.16
N ARG A 46 1.60 -15.82 -6.16
CA ARG A 46 0.82 -16.18 -7.37
C ARG A 46 1.59 -17.12 -8.32
N LYS A 47 2.56 -17.84 -7.76
CA LYS A 47 3.43 -18.81 -8.43
C LYS A 47 3.70 -19.95 -7.45
N CYS A 48 3.59 -21.18 -7.92
CA CYS A 48 4.06 -22.35 -7.20
C CYS A 48 4.82 -23.23 -8.20
N ARG A 49 6.03 -23.64 -7.83
CA ARG A 49 6.87 -24.49 -8.71
C ARG A 49 6.42 -25.96 -8.68
N ASN A 50 5.55 -26.34 -7.74
CA ASN A 50 5.08 -27.71 -7.61
C ASN A 50 3.97 -28.02 -8.62
N GLN A 51 4.32 -28.74 -9.68
CA GLN A 51 3.38 -29.18 -10.72
C GLN A 51 2.31 -30.18 -10.22
N LYS A 52 2.54 -30.84 -9.07
CA LYS A 52 1.58 -31.72 -8.39
C LYS A 52 1.33 -31.27 -6.95
N CYS A 53 1.20 -29.95 -6.74
CA CYS A 53 0.86 -29.35 -5.45
C CYS A 53 -0.39 -30.02 -4.84
N PRO A 54 -0.31 -30.48 -3.59
CA PRO A 54 -1.45 -31.13 -2.92
C PRO A 54 -2.50 -30.12 -2.40
N ARG A 55 -2.24 -28.82 -2.56
CA ARG A 55 -3.10 -27.72 -2.10
C ARG A 55 -3.65 -26.93 -3.27
N LYS A 56 -4.82 -26.34 -3.10
CA LYS A 56 -5.52 -25.61 -4.16
C LYS A 56 -4.81 -24.29 -4.46
N HIS A 57 -4.63 -24.01 -5.74
CA HIS A 57 -4.26 -22.69 -6.28
C HIS A 57 -5.52 -21.87 -6.53
N LEU A 58 -6.33 -21.76 -5.49
CA LEU A 58 -7.57 -21.00 -5.44
C LEU A 58 -7.62 -20.26 -4.10
N SER A 59 -7.94 -18.98 -4.15
CA SER A 59 -8.30 -18.15 -2.98
C SER A 59 -9.70 -17.58 -3.15
N HIS A 60 -10.30 -17.11 -2.06
CA HIS A 60 -11.56 -16.37 -2.09
C HIS A 60 -11.58 -15.29 -3.20
N GLU A 61 -10.53 -14.47 -3.26
CA GLU A 61 -10.37 -13.40 -4.25
C GLU A 61 -10.42 -13.93 -5.70
N THR A 62 -9.67 -15.00 -6.01
CA THR A 62 -9.69 -15.57 -7.36
C THR A 62 -11.03 -16.21 -7.70
N ILE A 63 -11.68 -16.84 -6.72
CA ILE A 63 -12.97 -17.50 -6.93
C ILE A 63 -14.03 -16.46 -7.29
N VAL A 64 -14.15 -15.40 -6.49
CA VAL A 64 -15.09 -14.29 -6.73
C VAL A 64 -14.80 -13.60 -8.07
N THR A 65 -13.52 -13.45 -8.41
CA THR A 65 -13.11 -12.75 -9.63
C THR A 65 -13.53 -13.51 -10.90
N TYR A 66 -13.30 -14.82 -10.94
CA TYR A 66 -13.40 -15.60 -12.17
C TYR A 66 -14.64 -16.52 -12.24
N PHE A 67 -15.22 -16.88 -11.10
CA PHE A 67 -16.22 -17.94 -11.02
C PHE A 67 -17.52 -17.52 -10.31
N LEU A 68 -17.62 -16.27 -9.83
CA LEU A 68 -18.86 -15.76 -9.22
C LEU A 68 -20.04 -15.86 -10.19
N CYS A 69 -21.18 -16.33 -9.68
CA CYS A 69 -22.42 -16.43 -10.43
C CYS A 69 -22.82 -15.07 -11.02
N LYS A 70 -23.15 -15.05 -12.31
CA LYS A 70 -23.57 -13.83 -13.00
C LYS A 70 -24.84 -13.25 -12.37
N ALA A 71 -25.84 -14.07 -12.07
CA ALA A 71 -27.08 -13.62 -11.43
C ALA A 71 -26.83 -13.05 -10.03
N GLU A 72 -26.01 -13.71 -9.20
CA GLU A 72 -25.62 -13.14 -7.91
C GLU A 72 -24.84 -11.83 -8.07
N LYS A 73 -24.00 -11.73 -9.10
CA LYS A 73 -23.22 -10.54 -9.40
C LYS A 73 -24.08 -9.37 -9.89
N THR A 74 -25.16 -9.63 -10.64
CA THR A 74 -25.98 -8.58 -11.28
C THR A 74 -27.27 -8.27 -10.53
N GLU A 75 -27.95 -9.29 -10.03
CA GLU A 75 -29.27 -9.20 -9.39
C GLU A 75 -29.18 -9.41 -7.87
N ASN A 76 -27.98 -9.65 -7.34
CA ASN A 76 -27.71 -9.90 -5.92
C ASN A 76 -28.39 -11.17 -5.36
N HIS A 77 -29.01 -11.98 -6.22
CA HIS A 77 -29.62 -13.27 -5.91
C HIS A 77 -29.59 -14.18 -7.15
N CYS A 78 -29.70 -15.48 -6.94
CA CYS A 78 -29.76 -16.45 -8.04
C CYS A 78 -30.86 -17.47 -7.77
N THR A 79 -31.79 -17.60 -8.71
CA THR A 79 -32.96 -18.47 -8.63
C THR A 79 -32.72 -19.86 -9.25
N GLN A 80 -31.51 -20.14 -9.72
CA GLN A 80 -31.18 -21.46 -10.27
C GLN A 80 -30.78 -22.42 -9.16
N LEU A 81 -31.60 -23.42 -8.87
CA LEU A 81 -31.34 -24.41 -7.81
C LEU A 81 -29.93 -25.03 -7.93
N ASN A 82 -29.62 -25.59 -9.11
CA ASN A 82 -28.36 -26.27 -9.41
C ASN A 82 -27.39 -25.38 -10.21
N CYS A 83 -27.23 -24.11 -9.82
CA CYS A 83 -26.28 -23.22 -10.49
C CYS A 83 -24.84 -23.76 -10.33
N PRO A 84 -24.09 -23.99 -11.41
CA PRO A 84 -22.73 -24.52 -11.35
C PRO A 84 -21.68 -23.47 -10.94
N MET A 85 -22.10 -22.21 -10.85
CA MET A 85 -21.24 -21.06 -10.54
C MET A 85 -21.01 -20.94 -9.03
N TYR A 86 -19.97 -20.21 -8.64
CA TYR A 86 -19.71 -19.92 -7.24
C TYR A 86 -20.69 -18.86 -6.69
N HIS A 87 -21.16 -19.09 -5.46
CA HIS A 87 -22.06 -18.23 -4.70
C HIS A 87 -21.44 -17.85 -3.34
N GLU A 88 -21.31 -16.56 -3.05
CA GLU A 88 -20.88 -16.06 -1.73
C GLU A 88 -22.03 -16.04 -0.71
N LYS A 89 -23.28 -16.01 -1.19
CA LYS A 89 -24.47 -15.88 -0.37
C LYS A 89 -25.29 -17.15 -0.33
N ALA A 90 -25.97 -17.36 0.80
CA ALA A 90 -26.98 -18.40 0.92
C ALA A 90 -28.15 -18.06 -0.03
N ARG A 91 -28.74 -19.08 -0.64
CA ARG A 91 -29.85 -18.94 -1.59
C ARG A 91 -31.09 -19.60 -1.02
N GLN A 92 -32.18 -18.83 -0.90
CA GLN A 92 -33.44 -19.33 -0.35
C GLN A 92 -34.40 -19.74 -1.47
N PHE A 93 -34.97 -20.93 -1.33
CA PHE A 93 -35.97 -21.48 -2.24
C PHE A 93 -37.19 -21.91 -1.42
N ILE A 94 -38.39 -21.60 -1.91
CA ILE A 94 -39.65 -21.91 -1.23
C ILE A 94 -39.79 -23.42 -1.01
N GLU A 95 -39.49 -24.22 -2.03
CA GLU A 95 -39.68 -25.67 -2.00
C GLU A 95 -38.46 -26.45 -1.48
N TYR A 96 -37.25 -25.88 -1.57
CA TYR A 96 -35.99 -26.59 -1.31
C TYR A 96 -35.21 -26.05 -0.10
N GLY A 97 -35.76 -25.07 0.61
CA GLY A 97 -35.11 -24.45 1.75
C GLY A 97 -33.91 -23.58 1.37
N THR A 98 -32.96 -23.43 2.31
CA THR A 98 -31.77 -22.58 2.12
C THR A 98 -30.58 -23.41 1.66
N ILE A 99 -30.05 -23.09 0.48
CA ILE A 99 -28.78 -23.63 -0.01
C ILE A 99 -27.64 -22.75 0.54
N PRO A 100 -26.65 -23.31 1.26
CA PRO A 100 -25.55 -22.52 1.82
C PRO A 100 -24.62 -21.97 0.71
N PRO A 101 -23.82 -20.94 1.01
CA PRO A 101 -22.74 -20.48 0.13
C PRO A 101 -21.78 -21.61 -0.23
N ASN A 102 -21.10 -21.48 -1.37
CA ASN A 102 -20.03 -22.40 -1.72
C ASN A 102 -18.84 -22.23 -0.77
N SER A 103 -18.21 -23.35 -0.40
CA SER A 103 -17.03 -23.34 0.45
C SER A 103 -15.81 -22.77 -0.28
N VAL A 104 -14.91 -22.19 0.50
CA VAL A 104 -13.70 -21.52 0.02
C VAL A 104 -12.52 -22.19 0.68
N PRO A 105 -11.48 -22.57 -0.08
CA PRO A 105 -10.29 -23.17 0.51
C PRO A 105 -9.58 -22.15 1.40
N MET A 106 -9.09 -22.60 2.54
CA MET A 106 -8.46 -21.75 3.56
C MET A 106 -6.95 -21.78 3.45
N VAL A 107 -6.27 -20.66 3.69
CA VAL A 107 -4.81 -20.67 3.79
C VAL A 107 -4.42 -21.39 5.10
N PRO A 108 -3.61 -22.46 5.06
CA PRO A 108 -3.22 -23.17 6.26
C PRO A 108 -2.40 -22.28 7.18
N ALA A 109 -2.63 -22.42 8.49
CA ALA A 109 -1.84 -21.72 9.50
C ALA A 109 -0.38 -22.16 9.38
N VAL A 110 0.49 -21.23 8.97
CA VAL A 110 1.92 -21.52 8.82
C VAL A 110 2.51 -21.76 10.22
N LYS A 111 3.06 -22.96 10.46
CA LYS A 111 3.89 -23.20 11.65
C LYS A 111 5.08 -22.25 11.58
N LYS A 112 5.08 -21.24 12.45
CA LYS A 112 6.17 -20.25 12.57
C LYS A 112 7.47 -20.99 12.87
N LYS A 113 8.47 -20.87 11.99
CA LYS A 113 9.84 -21.17 12.36
C LYS A 113 10.34 -19.99 13.19
N ARG A 114 10.37 -20.13 14.52
CA ARG A 114 11.17 -19.22 15.35
C ARG A 114 12.63 -19.40 14.93
N MET A 115 13.29 -18.31 14.60
CA MET A 115 14.66 -18.36 14.10
C MET A 115 15.59 -18.77 15.24
N VAL A 116 16.47 -19.74 15.01
CA VAL A 116 17.51 -20.12 15.97
C VAL A 116 18.67 -19.14 15.87
N ASP A 117 19.29 -18.84 17.01
CA ASP A 117 20.36 -17.88 17.17
C ASP A 117 21.54 -17.98 16.16
N LEU A 118 21.78 -19.15 15.58
CA LEU A 118 22.84 -19.37 14.59
C LEU A 118 22.44 -19.05 13.15
N VAL A 119 21.14 -19.01 12.82
CA VAL A 119 20.64 -18.52 11.51
C VAL A 119 20.60 -16.98 11.48
N LYS A 120 20.82 -16.33 12.64
CA LYS A 120 20.63 -14.89 12.91
C LYS A 120 21.25 -13.92 11.93
N LEU A 121 22.35 -14.27 11.26
CA LEU A 121 23.23 -13.27 10.65
C LEU A 121 23.51 -13.45 9.15
N GLU A 122 23.15 -14.57 8.54
CA GLU A 122 23.67 -14.90 7.21
C GLU A 122 22.73 -14.58 6.03
N SER A 123 21.42 -14.39 6.23
CA SER A 123 20.54 -13.97 5.12
C SER A 123 20.71 -12.47 4.85
N PRO A 124 21.21 -12.07 3.66
CA PRO A 124 21.36 -10.65 3.32
C PRO A 124 20.02 -9.92 3.32
N GLN A 125 18.90 -10.62 3.05
CA GLN A 125 17.58 -10.01 3.07
C GLN A 125 17.10 -9.69 4.50
N VAL A 126 17.39 -10.54 5.48
CA VAL A 126 17.03 -10.30 6.88
C VAL A 126 17.91 -9.18 7.45
N GLN A 127 19.22 -9.22 7.17
CA GLN A 127 20.15 -8.18 7.58
C GLN A 127 19.76 -6.82 7.01
N ASN A 128 19.45 -6.73 5.71
CA ASN A 128 18.97 -5.47 5.14
C ASN A 128 17.68 -4.98 5.82
N PHE A 129 16.74 -5.86 6.18
CA PHE A 129 15.50 -5.45 6.85
C PHE A 129 15.78 -4.88 8.25
N VAL A 130 16.59 -5.59 9.05
CA VAL A 130 16.98 -5.18 10.40
C VAL A 130 17.73 -3.85 10.36
N VAL A 131 18.77 -3.75 9.53
CA VAL A 131 19.58 -2.53 9.39
C VAL A 131 18.75 -1.37 8.86
N SER A 132 17.84 -1.63 7.92
CA SER A 132 16.88 -0.61 7.43
C SER A 132 16.03 -0.06 8.56
N GLY A 133 15.45 -0.94 9.39
CA GLY A 133 14.61 -0.55 10.54
C GLY A 133 15.38 0.28 11.55
N TYR A 134 16.58 -0.19 11.95
CA TYR A 134 17.46 0.55 12.85
C TYR A 134 17.81 1.94 12.32
N ARG A 135 18.30 2.02 11.07
CA ARG A 135 18.70 3.29 10.44
C ARG A 135 17.53 4.25 10.33
N PHE A 136 16.35 3.74 9.99
CA PHE A 136 15.14 4.54 9.92
C PHE A 136 14.81 5.15 11.29
N LEU A 137 14.76 4.30 12.33
CA LEU A 137 14.46 4.73 13.70
C LEU A 137 15.49 5.74 14.22
N ASP A 138 16.79 5.49 14.03
CA ASP A 138 17.84 6.41 14.48
C ASP A 138 17.71 7.80 13.84
N LYS A 139 17.57 7.84 12.51
CA LYS A 139 17.50 9.11 11.77
C LYS A 139 16.22 9.87 12.03
N VAL A 140 15.08 9.19 12.11
CA VAL A 140 13.82 9.85 12.47
C VAL A 140 13.85 10.34 13.91
N ARG A 141 14.35 9.55 14.86
CA ARG A 141 14.50 9.98 16.27
C ARG A 141 15.33 11.26 16.37
N LEU A 142 16.46 11.32 15.67
CA LEU A 142 17.33 12.50 15.65
C LEU A 142 16.63 13.71 15.02
N PHE A 143 15.97 13.52 13.88
CA PHE A 143 15.23 14.58 13.19
C PHE A 143 14.11 15.17 14.06
N ILE A 144 13.30 14.31 14.68
CA ILE A 144 12.22 14.73 15.59
C ILE A 144 12.81 15.45 16.81
N ALA A 145 13.84 14.88 17.45
CA ALA A 145 14.43 15.48 18.65
C ALA A 145 15.02 16.86 18.39
N ASN A 146 15.67 17.06 17.24
CA ASN A 146 16.19 18.37 16.83
C ASN A 146 15.05 19.34 16.53
N SER A 147 14.01 18.90 15.81
CA SER A 147 12.86 19.75 15.47
C SER A 147 12.08 20.21 16.71
N VAL A 148 11.96 19.34 17.72
CA VAL A 148 11.36 19.69 19.02
C VAL A 148 12.24 20.68 19.79
N ARG A 149 13.56 20.47 19.81
CA ARG A 149 14.51 21.39 20.46
C ARG A 149 14.52 22.77 19.83
N GLU A 150 14.34 22.83 18.51
CA GLU A 150 14.24 24.06 17.73
C GLU A 150 12.83 24.68 17.75
N HIS A 151 11.88 24.12 18.51
CA HIS A 151 10.48 24.56 18.62
C HIS A 151 9.71 24.54 17.28
N LYS A 152 10.17 23.76 16.31
CA LYS A 152 9.49 23.56 15.02
C LYS A 152 8.43 22.46 15.06
N LEU A 153 8.49 21.59 16.06
CA LEU A 153 7.53 20.51 16.28
C LEU A 153 7.17 20.44 17.76
N ALA A 154 5.88 20.30 18.09
CA ALA A 154 5.45 20.15 19.48
C ALA A 154 6.00 18.83 20.09
N PRO A 155 6.44 18.82 21.36
CA PRO A 155 6.99 17.60 21.99
C PRO A 155 6.04 16.40 21.93
N GLU A 156 4.75 16.61 22.18
CA GLU A 156 3.73 15.55 22.12
C GLU A 156 3.57 15.01 20.70
N LYS A 157 3.56 15.89 19.68
CA LYS A 157 3.52 15.48 18.27
C LYS A 157 4.74 14.67 17.89
N GLY A 158 5.92 15.09 18.30
CA GLY A 158 7.16 14.34 18.12
C GLY A 158 7.10 12.95 18.77
N ARG A 159 6.56 12.86 19.99
CA ARG A 159 6.36 11.60 20.71
C ARG A 159 5.41 10.66 19.97
N THR A 160 4.22 11.13 19.60
CA THR A 160 3.21 10.35 18.87
C THR A 160 3.73 9.87 17.52
N CYS A 161 4.40 10.74 16.76
CA CYS A 161 5.03 10.42 15.48
C CYS A 161 6.04 9.27 15.64
N PHE A 162 6.95 9.38 16.62
CA PHE A 162 7.95 8.33 16.84
C PHE A 162 7.33 7.00 17.32
N LYS A 163 6.32 7.05 18.20
CA LYS A 163 5.58 5.86 18.66
C LYS A 163 4.93 5.11 17.50
N GLU A 164 4.30 5.82 16.57
CA GLU A 164 3.62 5.23 15.40
C GLU A 164 4.61 4.58 14.44
N ILE A 165 5.75 5.22 14.18
CA ILE A 165 6.83 4.67 13.35
C ILE A 165 7.42 3.42 13.99
N LEU A 166 7.72 3.48 15.31
CA LEU A 166 8.27 2.35 16.04
C LEU A 166 7.32 1.15 16.01
N HIS A 167 6.04 1.36 16.32
CA HIS A 167 5.02 0.31 16.27
C HIS A 167 4.95 -0.32 14.88
N THR A 168 4.91 0.49 13.83
CA THR A 168 4.80 -0.01 12.45
C THR A 168 6.01 -0.85 12.04
N ILE A 169 7.23 -0.45 12.41
CA ILE A 169 8.46 -1.22 12.10
C ILE A 169 8.46 -2.56 12.87
N LEU A 170 8.09 -2.54 14.15
CA LEU A 170 7.99 -3.77 14.96
C LEU A 170 6.89 -4.70 14.44
N PHE A 171 5.72 -4.15 14.06
CA PHE A 171 4.65 -4.89 13.40
C PHE A 171 5.16 -5.58 12.14
N CYS A 172 5.84 -4.85 11.24
CA CYS A 172 6.41 -5.41 10.02
C CYS A 172 7.44 -6.53 10.32
N GLY A 173 8.21 -6.40 11.40
CA GLY A 173 9.09 -7.48 11.89
C GLY A 173 8.32 -8.71 12.39
N SER A 174 7.19 -8.50 13.06
CA SER A 174 6.33 -9.57 13.62
C SER A 174 5.65 -10.43 12.55
N ILE A 175 5.38 -9.83 11.38
CA ILE A 175 4.79 -10.50 10.21
C ILE A 175 5.84 -10.84 9.13
N ASN A 176 7.13 -10.65 9.43
CA ASN A 176 8.21 -11.02 8.52
C ASN A 176 8.41 -12.54 8.49
N ASP A 177 9.00 -13.03 7.39
CA ASP A 177 9.42 -14.42 7.25
C ASP A 177 10.93 -14.45 6.96
N PRO A 178 11.79 -14.85 7.92
CA PRO A 178 11.46 -15.25 9.30
C PRO A 178 11.03 -14.08 10.20
N ILE A 179 10.35 -14.37 11.32
CA ILE A 179 9.93 -13.36 12.29
C ILE A 179 11.15 -12.68 12.90
N ILE A 180 11.10 -11.35 13.00
CA ILE A 180 12.15 -10.54 13.60
C ILE A 180 11.68 -10.06 14.97
N GLU A 181 12.43 -10.40 16.01
CA GLU A 181 12.15 -9.96 17.37
C GLU A 181 12.52 -8.47 17.54
N PRO A 182 11.77 -7.69 18.35
CA PRO A 182 12.04 -6.27 18.55
C PRO A 182 13.50 -5.95 18.92
N LYS A 183 14.09 -6.74 19.82
CA LYS A 183 15.50 -6.59 20.25
C LYS A 183 16.50 -6.66 19.09
N SER A 184 16.16 -7.36 18.01
CA SER A 184 17.05 -7.51 16.85
C SER A 184 17.22 -6.23 16.05
N PHE A 185 16.31 -5.27 16.14
CA PHE A 185 16.47 -3.96 15.47
C PHE A 185 17.48 -3.05 16.15
N PHE A 186 17.96 -3.38 17.35
CA PHE A 186 18.83 -2.53 18.14
C PHE A 186 20.20 -3.19 18.28
N GLY A 187 21.26 -2.42 17.99
CA GLY A 187 22.62 -2.94 18.04
C GLY A 187 23.18 -3.06 19.46
N LYS A 188 22.57 -2.37 20.43
CA LYS A 188 22.96 -2.35 21.85
C LYS A 188 21.76 -2.66 22.72
N GLU A 189 21.96 -3.52 23.72
CA GLU A 189 20.90 -3.92 24.66
C GLU A 189 20.34 -2.72 25.43
N GLU A 190 21.22 -1.81 25.88
CA GLU A 190 20.84 -0.56 26.56
C GLU A 190 19.87 0.32 25.76
N GLU A 191 19.99 0.35 24.42
CA GLU A 191 19.10 1.15 23.57
C GLU A 191 17.69 0.55 23.51
N PHE A 192 17.62 -0.78 23.43
CA PHE A 192 16.35 -1.49 23.50
C PHE A 192 15.68 -1.25 24.86
N ASP A 193 16.40 -1.41 25.96
CA ASP A 193 15.85 -1.23 27.31
C ASP A 193 15.34 0.20 27.55
N GLN A 194 16.06 1.22 27.07
CA GLN A 194 15.64 2.61 27.15
C GLN A 194 14.34 2.87 26.36
N LEU A 195 14.25 2.34 25.14
CA LEU A 195 13.04 2.50 24.33
C LEU A 195 11.86 1.71 24.90
N PHE A 196 12.12 0.50 25.39
CA PHE A 196 11.12 -0.34 26.05
C PHE A 196 10.55 0.35 27.30
N ALA A 197 11.41 0.90 28.15
CA ALA A 197 10.98 1.66 29.33
C ALA A 197 10.21 2.94 28.95
N LYS A 198 10.57 3.60 27.84
CA LYS A 198 9.96 4.86 27.41
C LYS A 198 8.62 4.69 26.69
N TYR A 199 8.45 3.59 25.95
CA TYR A 199 7.28 3.31 25.12
C TYR A 199 6.78 1.87 25.30
N PRO A 200 6.49 1.41 26.53
CA PRO A 200 6.19 0.00 26.78
C PRO A 200 4.94 -0.46 26.04
N ASP A 201 3.96 0.42 25.86
CA ASP A 201 2.75 0.19 25.06
C ASP A 201 3.05 -0.26 23.62
N VAL A 202 4.05 0.36 22.96
CA VAL A 202 4.48 -0.03 21.61
C VAL A 202 4.92 -1.50 21.57
N PHE A 203 5.73 -1.92 22.54
CA PHE A 203 6.28 -3.28 22.62
C PHE A 203 5.27 -4.32 23.11
N GLN A 204 4.20 -3.90 23.78
CA GLN A 204 3.08 -4.78 24.15
C GLN A 204 2.11 -4.99 22.98
N LYS A 205 1.93 -3.97 22.12
CA LYS A 205 0.85 -3.93 21.12
C LYS A 205 1.28 -4.23 19.68
N TYR A 206 2.57 -4.25 19.37
CA TYR A 206 3.07 -4.42 17.99
C TYR A 206 2.61 -5.71 17.28
N ASN A 207 2.21 -6.75 18.02
CA ASN A 207 1.81 -8.06 17.49
C ASN A 207 0.32 -8.39 17.73
N THR A 208 -0.45 -7.44 18.27
CA THR A 208 -1.89 -7.56 18.57
C THR A 208 -2.72 -6.45 17.94
N GLU A 209 -2.16 -5.25 17.78
CA GLU A 209 -2.81 -4.09 17.17
C GLU A 209 -2.14 -3.76 15.82
N LEU A 210 -2.93 -3.37 14.82
CA LEU A 210 -2.46 -3.02 13.49
C LEU A 210 -1.92 -1.60 13.45
N PRO A 211 -0.87 -1.32 12.65
CA PRO A 211 -0.52 0.05 12.34
C PRO A 211 -1.62 0.69 11.49
N THR A 212 -1.64 2.01 11.47
CA THR A 212 -2.57 2.82 10.66
C THR A 212 -1.94 3.17 9.31
N ARG A 213 -0.62 3.37 9.23
CA ARG A 213 0.06 3.83 8.01
C ARG A 213 1.55 3.43 7.96
N PRO A 214 2.18 3.45 6.78
CA PRO A 214 3.61 3.18 6.63
C PRO A 214 4.49 4.16 7.41
N PRO A 215 5.69 3.75 7.85
CA PRO A 215 6.56 4.62 8.66
C PRO A 215 7.02 5.87 7.89
N TYR A 216 7.19 5.77 6.58
CA TYR A 216 7.56 6.92 5.74
C TYR A 216 6.44 7.95 5.61
N THR A 217 5.17 7.52 5.58
CA THR A 217 4.02 8.42 5.62
C THR A 217 4.00 9.22 6.91
N VAL A 218 4.26 8.57 8.05
CA VAL A 218 4.34 9.27 9.35
C VAL A 218 5.45 10.31 9.35
N LEU A 219 6.63 9.97 8.80
CA LEU A 219 7.74 10.91 8.64
C LEU A 219 7.38 12.07 7.71
N LEU A 220 6.72 11.77 6.58
CA LEU A 220 6.27 12.77 5.60
C LEU A 220 5.38 13.83 6.27
N ASP A 221 4.39 13.41 7.05
CA ASP A 221 3.51 14.34 7.76
C ASP A 221 4.28 15.22 8.75
N ALA A 222 5.25 14.65 9.48
CA ALA A 222 6.09 15.43 10.39
C ALA A 222 6.94 16.47 9.63
N VAL A 223 7.49 16.11 8.46
CA VAL A 223 8.23 17.06 7.62
C VAL A 223 7.32 18.16 7.08
N VAL A 224 6.11 17.82 6.62
CA VAL A 224 5.12 18.81 6.13
C VAL A 224 4.66 19.74 7.25
N GLU A 225 4.48 19.24 8.48
CA GLU A 225 4.15 20.07 9.64
C GLU A 225 5.26 21.09 9.95
N ILE A 226 6.53 20.68 9.82
CA ILE A 226 7.69 21.52 10.10
C ILE A 226 7.94 22.56 8.98
N MET A 227 7.84 22.15 7.72
CA MET A 227 8.19 22.99 6.56
C MET A 227 7.01 23.79 6.01
N GLY A 228 5.77 23.36 6.32
CA GLY A 228 4.55 23.96 5.82
C GLY A 228 4.06 23.35 4.50
N THR A 229 2.75 23.32 4.31
CA THR A 229 2.06 22.68 3.18
C THR A 229 2.30 23.38 1.83
N ARG A 230 2.67 24.66 1.83
CA ARG A 230 2.90 25.45 0.60
C ARG A 230 4.32 25.31 0.05
N ASN A 231 5.26 24.82 0.85
CA ASN A 231 6.69 24.79 0.54
C ASN A 231 7.11 23.42 0.00
N ALA A 232 6.55 23.02 -1.15
CA ALA A 232 6.81 21.70 -1.73
C ALA A 232 8.31 21.41 -1.96
N ASP A 233 9.07 22.39 -2.41
CA ASP A 233 10.51 22.23 -2.65
C ASP A 233 11.30 21.96 -1.36
N GLU A 234 10.95 22.62 -0.25
CA GLU A 234 11.60 22.42 1.05
C GLU A 234 11.25 21.06 1.64
N VAL A 235 9.98 20.65 1.54
CA VAL A 235 9.52 19.31 1.95
C VAL A 235 10.28 18.24 1.17
N LEU A 236 10.34 18.35 -0.16
CA LEU A 236 11.01 17.39 -1.04
C LEU A 236 12.51 17.33 -0.76
N LYS A 237 13.17 18.48 -0.58
CA LYS A 237 14.60 18.55 -0.24
C LYS A 237 14.89 17.89 1.10
N CYS A 238 14.10 18.21 2.13
CA CYS A 238 14.26 17.61 3.46
C CYS A 238 14.10 16.09 3.43
N LEU A 239 13.09 15.58 2.72
CA LEU A 239 12.86 14.14 2.56
C LEU A 239 13.98 13.44 1.78
N LEU A 240 14.54 14.10 0.77
CA LEU A 240 15.68 13.59 0.02
C LEU A 240 16.92 13.45 0.92
N ASP A 241 17.23 14.50 1.69
CA ASP A 241 18.35 14.52 2.62
C ASP A 241 18.20 13.46 3.73
N LEU A 242 16.98 13.28 4.26
CA LEU A 242 16.67 12.23 5.23
C LEU A 242 16.79 10.84 4.62
N SER A 243 16.27 10.65 3.40
CA SER A 243 16.36 9.38 2.68
C SER A 243 17.80 8.96 2.42
N GLU A 244 18.66 9.90 2.02
CA GLU A 244 20.09 9.66 1.80
C GLU A 244 20.79 9.18 3.10
N GLN A 245 20.44 9.77 4.25
CA GLN A 245 20.99 9.39 5.55
C GLN A 245 20.49 8.02 6.06
N MET A 246 19.36 7.54 5.56
CA MET A 246 18.75 6.26 5.94
C MET A 246 19.22 5.08 5.10
N MET A 247 20.04 5.30 4.07
CA MET A 247 20.52 4.26 3.18
C MET A 247 21.38 3.20 3.90
N VAL A 248 21.31 1.96 3.41
CA VAL A 248 22.02 0.82 3.97
C VAL A 248 23.31 0.58 3.17
N PRO A 249 24.50 0.74 3.78
CA PRO A 249 25.76 0.35 3.14
C PRO A 249 25.80 -1.16 2.92
N THR A 250 26.34 -1.60 1.78
CA THR A 250 26.64 -3.01 1.51
C THR A 250 28.13 -3.28 1.67
N ASP A 251 28.46 -4.42 2.26
CA ASP A 251 29.84 -4.89 2.43
C ASP A 251 30.45 -5.27 1.07
N GLY A 252 31.10 -4.30 0.44
CA GLY A 252 32.15 -4.46 -0.58
C GLY A 252 31.86 -5.41 -1.74
N LYS A 253 31.15 -4.93 -2.78
CA LYS A 253 31.45 -5.14 -4.23
C LYS A 253 30.38 -4.64 -5.22
N SER A 254 29.15 -4.29 -4.80
CA SER A 254 28.22 -3.53 -5.66
C SER A 254 27.03 -2.93 -4.88
N SER A 255 26.51 -1.82 -5.43
CA SER A 255 25.25 -1.09 -5.15
C SER A 255 24.84 -0.89 -3.69
N ILE A 256 24.65 0.37 -3.30
CA ILE A 256 23.94 0.77 -2.07
C ILE A 256 22.58 0.06 -2.03
N CYS A 257 22.23 -0.60 -0.93
CA CYS A 257 20.92 -1.23 -0.81
C CYS A 257 19.90 -0.21 -0.32
N ARG A 258 18.74 -0.15 -1.00
CA ARG A 258 17.65 0.73 -0.61
C ARG A 258 17.10 0.32 0.75
N ASN A 259 16.89 1.30 1.62
CA ASN A 259 16.18 1.09 2.88
C ASN A 259 14.73 0.68 2.59
N VAL A 260 14.28 -0.43 3.19
CA VAL A 260 12.96 -1.02 2.87
C VAL A 260 11.78 -0.22 3.40
N PHE A 261 12.02 0.69 4.35
CA PHE A 261 11.03 1.58 4.95
C PHE A 261 11.06 2.99 4.32
N VAL A 262 11.98 3.26 3.39
CA VAL A 262 12.02 4.51 2.63
C VAL A 262 11.19 4.36 1.35
N SER A 263 10.22 5.25 1.17
CA SER A 263 9.35 5.23 -0.01
C SER A 263 10.11 5.48 -1.30
N THR A 264 9.57 4.93 -2.39
CA THR A 264 10.12 5.07 -3.74
C THR A 264 9.66 6.33 -4.43
N VAL A 265 8.42 6.71 -4.17
CA VAL A 265 7.75 7.81 -4.81
C VAL A 265 7.18 8.72 -3.73
N ILE A 266 7.36 10.02 -3.91
CA ILE A 266 6.65 11.05 -3.18
C ILE A 266 5.76 11.75 -4.20
N ASN A 267 4.53 12.06 -3.82
CA ASN A 267 3.60 12.83 -4.62
C ASN A 267 3.07 13.98 -3.78
N TYR A 268 2.74 15.08 -4.44
CA TYR A 268 1.78 16.01 -3.89
C TYR A 268 0.75 16.40 -4.92
N CYS A 269 -0.40 16.80 -4.42
CA CYS A 269 -1.53 17.19 -5.23
C CYS A 269 -2.19 18.45 -4.67
N TYR A 270 -2.87 19.19 -5.52
CA TYR A 270 -3.64 20.37 -5.13
C TYR A 270 -4.82 20.58 -6.07
N PHE A 271 -5.84 21.26 -5.56
CA PHE A 271 -6.99 21.67 -6.33
C PHE A 271 -6.90 23.16 -6.64
N TRP A 272 -7.12 23.54 -7.91
CA TRP A 272 -7.20 24.94 -8.30
C TRP A 272 -8.66 25.34 -8.56
N ASN A 273 -9.19 26.23 -7.74
CA ASN A 273 -10.57 26.67 -7.86
C ASN A 273 -10.71 27.84 -8.84
N LEU A 274 -10.50 27.59 -10.14
CA LEU A 274 -10.46 28.65 -11.18
C LEU A 274 -11.77 29.46 -11.28
N HIS A 275 -12.91 28.83 -10.98
CA HIS A 275 -14.22 29.40 -11.28
C HIS A 275 -14.88 30.15 -10.12
N ILE A 276 -14.49 29.89 -8.87
CA ILE A 276 -15.16 30.48 -7.69
C ILE A 276 -14.23 31.44 -6.96
N THR A 277 -13.04 30.98 -6.55
CA THR A 277 -12.13 31.79 -5.73
C THR A 277 -10.88 32.23 -6.48
N ASN A 278 -10.57 31.59 -7.62
CA ASN A 278 -9.30 31.68 -8.31
C ASN A 278 -8.08 31.42 -7.41
N GLU A 279 -8.27 30.57 -6.40
CA GLU A 279 -7.22 30.22 -5.44
C GLU A 279 -6.85 28.75 -5.55
N LYS A 280 -5.56 28.50 -5.33
CA LYS A 280 -4.98 27.17 -5.18
C LYS A 280 -5.12 26.74 -3.73
N THR A 281 -5.53 25.49 -3.49
CA THR A 281 -5.43 24.90 -2.15
C THR A 281 -3.96 24.73 -1.74
N ASP A 282 -3.74 24.41 -0.47
CA ASP A 282 -2.45 23.89 -0.02
C ASP A 282 -2.06 22.63 -0.80
N ASN A 283 -0.77 22.26 -0.75
CA ASN A 283 -0.33 20.98 -1.30
C ASN A 283 -0.58 19.87 -0.28
N TYR A 284 -1.17 18.79 -0.77
CA TYR A 284 -1.41 17.57 0.01
C TYR A 284 -0.44 16.50 -0.45
N PHE A 285 0.36 15.98 0.47
CA PHE A 285 1.44 15.06 0.15
C PHE A 285 1.03 13.61 0.38
N GLY A 286 1.70 12.71 -0.33
CA GLY A 286 1.60 11.27 -0.18
C GLY A 286 2.90 10.59 -0.56
N ALA A 287 3.08 9.37 -0.06
CA ALA A 287 4.23 8.53 -0.28
C ALA A 287 3.77 7.14 -0.77
N SER A 288 4.60 6.49 -1.59
CA SER A 288 4.35 5.09 -1.94
C SER A 288 4.53 4.20 -0.71
N VAL A 289 3.81 3.08 -0.65
CA VAL A 289 3.85 2.18 0.51
C VAL A 289 5.21 1.50 0.61
N SER A 290 5.99 1.89 1.62
CA SER A 290 7.32 1.34 1.91
C SER A 290 7.24 0.13 2.84
N CYS A 291 7.04 -1.05 2.25
CA CYS A 291 7.08 -2.34 2.95
C CYS A 291 7.86 -3.36 2.12
N LYS A 292 8.43 -4.38 2.77
CA LYS A 292 9.20 -5.41 2.07
C LYS A 292 8.30 -6.58 1.66
N GLY A 293 8.28 -6.84 0.35
CA GLY A 293 7.67 -8.03 -0.21
C GLY A 293 6.16 -7.91 -0.35
N ARG A 294 5.61 -8.68 -1.29
CA ARG A 294 4.22 -8.59 -1.74
C ARG A 294 3.20 -8.68 -0.59
N GLN A 295 3.39 -9.63 0.32
CA GLN A 295 2.41 -9.88 1.37
C GLN A 295 2.30 -8.73 2.38
N GLN A 296 3.43 -8.16 2.84
CA GLN A 296 3.41 -7.00 3.73
C GLN A 296 2.83 -5.77 3.03
N THR A 297 3.19 -5.55 1.75
CA THR A 297 2.62 -4.46 0.95
C THR A 297 1.10 -4.61 0.80
N GLU A 298 0.59 -5.82 0.55
CA GLU A 298 -0.84 -6.08 0.43
C GLU A 298 -1.58 -5.83 1.76
N ILE A 299 -1.03 -6.30 2.88
CA ILE A 299 -1.58 -6.03 4.23
C ILE A 299 -1.64 -4.52 4.48
N MET A 300 -0.55 -3.80 4.21
CA MET A 300 -0.49 -2.37 4.45
C MET A 300 -1.45 -1.57 3.56
N ILE A 301 -1.59 -1.95 2.28
CA ILE A 301 -2.60 -1.33 1.40
C ILE A 301 -4.02 -1.62 1.89
N ASP A 302 -4.29 -2.84 2.37
CA ASP A 302 -5.60 -3.20 2.90
C ASP A 302 -5.91 -2.41 4.20
N ILE A 303 -4.92 -2.24 5.09
CA ILE A 303 -5.00 -1.34 6.26
C ILE A 303 -5.34 0.08 5.80
N LEU A 304 -4.59 0.64 4.85
CA LEU A 304 -4.82 1.99 4.35
C LEU A 304 -6.22 2.15 3.77
N CYS A 305 -6.71 1.19 2.98
CA CYS A 305 -8.06 1.24 2.42
C CYS A 305 -9.17 1.15 3.48
N CYS A 306 -8.94 0.40 4.56
CA CYS A 306 -9.95 0.13 5.59
C CYS A 306 -10.01 1.23 6.67
N GLN A 307 -8.86 1.84 6.99
CA GLN A 307 -8.71 2.68 8.18
C GLN A 307 -8.26 4.11 7.87
N THR A 308 -7.39 4.33 6.90
CA THR A 308 -6.61 5.58 6.81
C THR A 308 -6.98 6.44 5.61
N TRP A 309 -7.10 5.83 4.43
CA TRP A 309 -7.48 6.55 3.24
C TRP A 309 -8.95 6.94 3.28
N HIS A 310 -9.25 8.10 2.72
CA HIS A 310 -10.60 8.58 2.52
C HIS A 310 -11.42 7.48 1.84
N LYS A 311 -12.64 7.23 2.35
CA LYS A 311 -13.50 6.10 1.94
C LYS A 311 -13.63 5.95 0.41
N TYR A 312 -13.69 7.07 -0.32
CA TYR A 312 -13.77 7.05 -1.78
C TYR A 312 -12.46 6.60 -2.43
N ILE A 313 -11.29 7.00 -1.93
CA ILE A 313 -10.01 6.51 -2.43
C ILE A 313 -9.84 5.02 -2.14
N GLY A 314 -10.11 4.58 -0.89
CA GLY A 314 -10.06 3.17 -0.53
C GLY A 314 -10.95 2.32 -1.44
N LEU A 315 -12.16 2.80 -1.72
CA LEU A 315 -13.08 2.18 -2.66
C LEU A 315 -12.58 2.20 -4.10
N ALA A 316 -11.97 3.29 -4.54
CA ALA A 316 -11.42 3.43 -5.88
C ALA A 316 -10.32 2.41 -6.14
N VAL A 317 -9.45 2.21 -5.16
CA VAL A 317 -8.40 1.19 -5.18
C VAL A 317 -9.00 -0.22 -5.23
N CYS A 318 -10.14 -0.46 -4.56
CA CYS A 318 -10.87 -1.72 -4.66
C CYS A 318 -11.43 -1.97 -6.06
N ILE A 319 -12.14 -0.98 -6.62
CA ILE A 319 -12.81 -1.10 -7.93
C ILE A 319 -11.79 -1.19 -9.06
N GLY A 320 -10.79 -0.30 -9.07
CA GLY A 320 -9.75 -0.26 -10.11
C GLY A 320 -8.98 -1.57 -10.21
N ASN A 321 -8.78 -2.26 -9.08
CA ASN A 321 -8.16 -3.59 -9.07
C ASN A 321 -9.01 -4.66 -9.78
N TRP A 322 -10.32 -4.65 -9.58
CA TRP A 322 -11.21 -5.72 -10.06
C TRP A 322 -11.73 -5.49 -11.47
N TYR A 323 -12.04 -4.25 -11.81
CA TYR A 323 -12.81 -3.95 -13.02
C TYR A 323 -11.98 -3.25 -14.11
N LYS A 324 -10.74 -2.81 -13.82
CA LYS A 324 -9.89 -2.03 -14.76
C LYS A 324 -10.65 -0.86 -15.41
N ASN A 325 -11.53 -0.23 -14.66
CA ASN A 325 -12.39 0.84 -15.14
C ASN A 325 -11.94 2.19 -14.57
N GLN A 326 -12.30 3.25 -15.29
CA GLN A 326 -12.35 4.60 -14.76
C GLN A 326 -13.23 4.62 -13.51
N VAL A 327 -12.70 5.05 -12.36
CA VAL A 327 -13.46 4.92 -11.10
C VAL A 327 -13.96 6.27 -10.60
N ILE A 328 -13.04 7.20 -10.34
CA ILE A 328 -13.37 8.49 -9.74
C ILE A 328 -12.94 9.60 -10.68
N LEU A 329 -13.88 10.51 -10.92
CA LEU A 329 -13.59 11.80 -11.51
C LEU A 329 -13.58 12.88 -10.45
N PHE A 330 -12.46 13.59 -10.38
CA PHE A 330 -12.33 14.80 -9.56
C PHE A 330 -13.00 15.99 -10.24
N PRO A 331 -13.32 17.08 -9.51
CA PRO A 331 -13.66 18.32 -10.17
C PRO A 331 -12.52 18.77 -11.11
N PRO A 332 -12.83 19.50 -12.21
CA PRO A 332 -11.80 20.01 -13.12
C PRO A 332 -10.73 20.81 -12.37
N SER A 333 -9.49 20.83 -12.89
CA SER A 333 -8.35 21.55 -12.31
C SER A 333 -7.75 20.92 -11.06
N MET A 334 -7.82 19.59 -11.00
CA MET A 334 -7.10 18.79 -10.02
C MET A 334 -5.70 18.45 -10.57
N HIS A 335 -4.63 18.86 -9.88
CA HIS A 335 -3.24 18.67 -10.32
C HIS A 335 -2.43 17.72 -9.43
N SER A 336 -1.66 16.82 -10.03
CA SER A 336 -0.82 15.85 -9.31
C SER A 336 0.60 15.82 -9.87
N ILE A 337 1.60 15.89 -8.98
CA ILE A 337 3.04 15.87 -9.34
C ILE A 337 3.74 14.81 -8.50
N ALA A 338 4.38 13.83 -9.15
CA ALA A 338 5.09 12.73 -8.51
C ALA A 338 6.59 12.78 -8.79
N TYR A 339 7.40 12.37 -7.81
CA TYR A 339 8.85 12.26 -7.91
C TYR A 339 9.33 10.89 -7.46
N ASN A 340 10.22 10.29 -8.23
CA ASN A 340 10.95 9.09 -7.83
C ASN A 340 12.25 9.47 -7.11
N ILE A 341 12.50 8.87 -5.96
CA ILE A 341 13.80 8.98 -5.27
C ILE A 341 14.74 7.91 -5.86
N THR A 342 15.79 8.37 -6.54
CA THR A 342 16.82 7.53 -7.18
C THR A 342 18.17 7.74 -6.49
N PHE A 343 18.97 6.67 -6.37
CA PHE A 343 20.29 6.73 -5.74
C PHE A 343 21.41 6.39 -6.73
N THR A 344 22.55 7.08 -6.66
CA THR A 344 23.72 6.84 -7.52
C THR A 344 24.32 5.47 -7.21
N GLY A 345 24.37 4.57 -8.20
CA GLY A 345 24.87 3.20 -8.05
C GLY A 345 23.84 2.11 -8.42
N GLU A 346 22.60 2.48 -8.71
CA GLU A 346 21.64 1.63 -9.43
C GLU A 346 21.97 1.72 -10.93
N SER A 347 22.46 0.64 -11.55
CA SER A 347 22.53 0.59 -13.02
C SER A 347 21.10 0.72 -13.58
N PRO A 348 20.84 1.58 -14.56
CA PRO A 348 19.57 1.55 -15.28
C PRO A 348 19.40 0.14 -15.86
N SER A 349 18.29 -0.52 -15.53
CA SER A 349 17.86 -1.68 -16.29
C SER A 349 17.53 -1.17 -17.69
N GLU A 350 18.18 -1.73 -18.71
CA GLU A 350 18.03 -1.31 -20.10
C GLU A 350 16.55 -1.21 -20.52
N PRO A 351 16.21 -0.13 -21.25
CA PRO A 351 15.57 -0.28 -22.54
C PRO A 351 16.59 0.13 -23.61
N GLY A 352 16.78 -0.75 -24.58
CA GLY A 352 17.78 -0.61 -25.63
C GLY A 352 17.71 0.72 -26.39
N ILE A 353 18.91 1.15 -26.79
CA ILE A 353 19.22 2.10 -27.86
C ILE A 353 18.88 3.56 -27.53
N ALA A 354 19.89 4.27 -27.05
CA ALA A 354 19.99 5.71 -27.26
C ALA A 354 19.94 6.03 -28.76
N PRO A 355 19.39 7.19 -29.12
CA PRO A 355 20.22 8.11 -29.86
C PRO A 355 20.29 9.46 -29.17
N ASN A 356 21.49 10.04 -29.22
CA ASN A 356 21.76 11.46 -29.12
C ASN A 356 20.61 12.28 -29.72
N ASN A 357 20.09 13.23 -28.94
CA ASN A 357 19.70 14.53 -29.46
C ASN A 357 19.74 15.53 -28.32
N GLN A 358 20.83 16.31 -28.30
CA GLN A 358 20.77 17.68 -27.82
C GLN A 358 19.78 18.42 -28.72
N HIS A 359 18.56 18.64 -28.25
CA HIS A 359 17.71 19.69 -28.78
C HIS A 359 16.92 20.32 -27.63
N GLU A 360 17.36 21.53 -27.30
CA GLU A 360 16.59 22.55 -26.61
C GLU A 360 15.21 22.67 -27.26
N HIS A 361 14.15 22.39 -26.51
CA HIS A 361 12.84 22.93 -26.81
C HIS A 361 12.20 23.48 -25.53
N THR A 362 12.40 24.79 -25.40
CA THR A 362 11.61 25.77 -24.68
C THR A 362 10.10 25.52 -24.90
N VAL A 363 9.34 25.36 -23.83
CA VAL A 363 7.88 25.53 -23.87
C VAL A 363 7.57 26.97 -23.50
N ALA A 364 6.92 27.67 -24.41
CA ALA A 364 6.50 29.06 -24.29
C ALA A 364 5.49 29.24 -23.15
N GLU A 365 5.77 30.20 -22.27
CA GLU A 365 4.77 30.83 -21.41
C GLU A 365 3.98 31.86 -22.21
N SER A 366 2.67 31.93 -22.00
CA SER A 366 1.88 33.13 -22.31
C SER A 366 1.54 33.86 -21.01
N GLY A 367 2.39 34.86 -20.70
CA GLY A 367 2.11 36.11 -19.96
C GLY A 367 1.84 36.02 -18.45
N GLY A 368 2.57 36.69 -17.55
CA GLY A 368 3.74 37.55 -17.69
C GLY A 368 4.12 38.19 -16.34
N ILE A 369 5.44 38.22 -16.09
CA ILE A 369 6.22 39.24 -15.34
C ILE A 369 6.07 39.24 -13.80
N GLN A 370 6.92 38.51 -13.05
CA GLN A 370 8.21 38.99 -12.49
C GLN A 370 8.95 37.90 -11.67
N ASN A 371 10.12 37.50 -12.19
CA ASN A 371 11.36 37.05 -11.54
C ASN A 371 11.31 36.32 -10.18
N THR A 372 11.32 34.98 -10.25
CA THR A 372 12.16 34.14 -9.37
C THR A 372 12.78 33.01 -10.20
N SER A 373 14.11 32.96 -10.24
CA SER A 373 14.95 32.02 -11.01
C SER A 373 14.68 30.54 -10.65
N PRO A 374 14.70 29.59 -11.60
CA PRO A 374 14.65 28.17 -11.29
C PRO A 374 15.97 27.73 -10.64
N LEU A 375 15.84 27.07 -9.50
CA LEU A 375 16.95 26.65 -8.65
C LEU A 375 17.91 25.68 -9.37
N LYS A 376 18.97 26.20 -9.98
CA LYS A 376 20.18 25.41 -10.29
C LYS A 376 20.99 25.27 -9.01
N ILE A 377 20.82 24.17 -8.27
CA ILE A 377 21.71 23.82 -7.15
C ILE A 377 23.03 23.31 -7.76
N ASN A 378 23.97 24.22 -7.98
CA ASN A 378 25.36 23.91 -8.24
C ASN A 378 26.14 24.25 -6.97
N THR A 379 26.31 23.26 -6.09
CA THR A 379 27.21 23.39 -4.93
C THR A 379 27.87 22.05 -4.69
N ALA A 380 29.19 22.07 -4.53
CA ALA A 380 30.09 20.93 -4.58
C ALA A 380 29.98 19.97 -3.38
N LEU A 381 28.88 19.23 -3.29
CA LEU A 381 28.71 17.98 -2.54
C LEU A 381 28.05 16.99 -3.49
N ARG A 382 28.72 15.86 -3.79
CA ARG A 382 28.16 14.81 -4.64
C ARG A 382 27.03 14.12 -3.87
N HIS A 383 25.82 14.68 -3.91
CA HIS A 383 24.61 14.03 -3.41
C HIS A 383 24.47 12.65 -4.07
N ARG A 384 24.22 11.62 -3.26
CA ARG A 384 24.02 10.24 -3.72
C ARG A 384 22.56 9.94 -4.03
N ALA A 385 21.65 10.88 -3.78
CA ALA A 385 20.23 10.76 -4.06
C ALA A 385 19.74 11.96 -4.90
N TYR A 386 18.79 11.73 -5.80
CA TYR A 386 18.14 12.79 -6.57
C TYR A 386 16.67 12.45 -6.86
N LEU A 387 15.87 13.50 -7.06
CA LEU A 387 14.45 13.40 -7.39
C LEU A 387 14.25 13.52 -8.90
N ASN A 388 13.57 12.54 -9.48
CA ASN A 388 13.16 12.58 -10.88
C ASN A 388 11.65 12.72 -10.95
N ALA A 389 11.15 13.74 -11.65
CA ALA A 389 9.73 13.85 -11.95
C ALA A 389 9.26 12.58 -12.66
N ARG A 390 8.08 12.07 -12.27
CA ARG A 390 7.61 10.74 -12.64
C ARG A 390 6.22 10.83 -13.23
N GLU A 391 6.05 10.27 -14.44
CA GLU A 391 4.75 10.10 -15.07
C GLU A 391 3.82 9.20 -14.23
N PRO A 392 2.50 9.46 -14.27
CA PRO A 392 1.54 8.63 -13.56
C PRO A 392 1.57 7.20 -14.10
N CYS A 393 1.40 6.23 -13.19
CA CYS A 393 1.26 4.86 -13.63
C CYS A 393 -0.08 4.59 -14.34
N GLU A 394 -0.15 3.54 -15.15
CA GLU A 394 -1.37 3.06 -15.82
C GLU A 394 -2.56 2.95 -14.85
N ARG A 395 -2.31 2.57 -13.59
CA ARG A 395 -3.35 2.44 -12.58
C ARG A 395 -3.85 3.78 -12.06
N CYS A 396 -2.97 4.75 -11.83
CA CYS A 396 -3.39 6.10 -11.45
C CYS A 396 -4.24 6.70 -12.57
N LEU A 397 -3.80 6.55 -13.82
CA LEU A 397 -4.57 6.97 -15.00
C LEU A 397 -5.92 6.23 -15.11
N THR A 398 -5.96 4.95 -14.76
CA THR A 398 -7.21 4.19 -14.76
C THR A 398 -8.13 4.63 -13.63
N ILE A 399 -7.63 4.79 -12.40
CA ILE A 399 -8.48 5.09 -11.24
C ILE A 399 -8.94 6.56 -11.26
N PHE A 400 -8.06 7.47 -11.68
CA PHE A 400 -8.24 8.92 -11.64
C PHE A 400 -7.97 9.58 -13.01
N PRO A 401 -8.79 9.28 -14.03
CA PRO A 401 -8.48 9.59 -15.42
C PRO A 401 -8.52 11.08 -15.80
N ASN A 402 -9.12 11.94 -14.96
CA ASN A 402 -9.29 13.36 -15.26
C ASN A 402 -8.45 14.29 -14.38
N ILE A 403 -7.45 13.74 -13.69
CA ILE A 403 -6.43 14.53 -13.01
C ILE A 403 -5.42 15.03 -14.05
N ILE A 404 -4.97 16.26 -13.87
CA ILE A 404 -3.90 16.88 -14.65
C ILE A 404 -2.57 16.46 -14.01
N TYR A 405 -1.87 15.52 -14.66
CA TYR A 405 -0.60 15.00 -14.18
C TYR A 405 0.58 15.81 -14.70
N HIS A 406 1.62 15.90 -13.87
CA HIS A 406 2.87 16.55 -14.21
C HIS A 406 4.05 15.63 -13.87
N PRO A 407 4.87 15.22 -14.85
CA PRO A 407 4.73 15.50 -16.29
C PRO A 407 3.48 14.86 -16.91
N ASP A 408 3.03 15.43 -18.04
CA ASP A 408 1.95 14.88 -18.85
C ASP A 408 2.36 13.47 -19.34
N PRO A 409 1.47 12.46 -19.38
CA PRO A 409 1.86 11.10 -19.72
C PRO A 409 2.22 11.03 -21.21
N ALA A 410 3.52 11.03 -21.55
CA ALA A 410 3.97 10.99 -22.94
C ALA A 410 4.01 9.56 -23.51
N SER A 411 4.02 8.52 -22.66
CA SER A 411 3.93 7.12 -23.08
C SER A 411 3.46 6.19 -21.96
N HIS A 412 2.82 5.07 -22.31
CA HIS A 412 2.36 4.05 -21.36
C HIS A 412 3.55 3.25 -20.78
N ALA A 413 4.38 3.87 -19.94
CA ALA A 413 5.29 3.11 -19.10
C ALA A 413 4.46 2.20 -18.18
N HIS A 414 4.67 0.88 -18.28
CA HIS A 414 3.94 -0.13 -17.51
C HIS A 414 4.69 -0.48 -16.21
N PRO A 415 4.42 0.17 -15.06
CA PRO A 415 4.90 -0.37 -13.79
C PRO A 415 4.09 -1.63 -13.44
N HIS A 416 4.80 -2.75 -13.32
CA HIS A 416 4.28 -4.05 -12.91
C HIS A 416 3.98 -4.09 -11.41
N TRP A 417 2.94 -3.38 -10.96
CA TRP A 417 2.44 -3.53 -9.59
C TRP A 417 0.95 -3.81 -9.60
N GLU A 418 0.54 -4.83 -8.85
CA GLU A 418 -0.82 -5.32 -8.87
C GLU A 418 -1.81 -4.51 -7.99
N TYR A 419 -1.36 -3.46 -7.26
CA TYR A 419 -2.20 -2.75 -6.27
C TYR A 419 -1.81 -1.28 -6.11
N GLY A 420 -2.73 -0.43 -5.58
CA GLY A 420 -2.63 1.03 -5.37
C GLY A 420 -1.50 1.49 -4.45
N ASN A 421 -0.28 1.05 -4.70
CA ASN A 421 0.98 1.41 -4.03
C ASN A 421 1.48 2.81 -4.44
N CYS A 422 0.61 3.62 -5.02
CA CYS A 422 0.98 4.87 -5.65
C CYS A 422 0.78 6.00 -4.64
N ALA A 423 1.77 6.88 -4.56
CA ALA A 423 1.77 8.02 -3.66
C ALA A 423 0.55 8.94 -3.89
N GLU A 424 -0.01 8.93 -5.10
CA GLU A 424 -1.21 9.65 -5.49
C GLU A 424 -2.46 9.22 -4.70
N CYS A 425 -2.58 7.95 -4.31
CA CYS A 425 -3.73 7.53 -3.50
C CYS A 425 -3.72 8.23 -2.14
N GLU A 426 -2.54 8.35 -1.54
CA GLU A 426 -2.38 8.99 -0.24
C GLU A 426 -2.57 10.51 -0.32
N SER A 427 -1.94 11.19 -1.29
CA SER A 427 -2.09 12.65 -1.45
C SER A 427 -3.53 13.06 -1.75
N LEU A 428 -4.21 12.35 -2.65
CA LEU A 428 -5.63 12.60 -2.97
C LEU A 428 -6.53 12.30 -1.79
N SER A 429 -6.21 11.25 -1.01
CA SER A 429 -6.91 10.96 0.23
C SER A 429 -6.81 12.11 1.22
N GLN A 430 -5.60 12.63 1.46
CA GLN A 430 -5.36 13.75 2.36
C GLN A 430 -6.15 14.99 1.91
N LEU A 431 -6.14 15.30 0.61
CA LEU A 431 -6.90 16.41 0.04
C LEU A 431 -8.41 16.26 0.29
N LEU A 432 -8.98 15.06 0.08
CA LEU A 432 -10.40 14.82 0.29
C LEU A 432 -10.80 14.87 1.77
N CYS A 433 -9.93 14.42 2.67
CA CYS A 433 -10.14 14.54 4.11
C CYS A 433 -10.16 16.02 4.55
N ALA A 434 -9.26 16.84 4.01
CA ALA A 434 -9.16 18.26 4.35
C ALA A 434 -10.24 19.13 3.68
N HIS A 435 -10.73 18.72 2.50
CA HIS A 435 -11.75 19.45 1.74
C HIS A 435 -12.98 18.59 1.43
N PRO A 436 -13.90 18.41 2.39
CA PRO A 436 -15.14 17.66 2.18
C PRO A 436 -16.00 18.18 1.01
N SER A 437 -15.94 19.48 0.70
CA SER A 437 -16.64 20.06 -0.45
C SER A 437 -16.15 19.54 -1.81
N ILE A 438 -14.87 19.20 -1.92
CA ILE A 438 -14.32 18.53 -3.10
C ILE A 438 -14.83 17.09 -3.15
N ALA A 439 -14.87 16.39 -2.00
CA ALA A 439 -15.40 15.04 -1.91
C ALA A 439 -16.87 14.93 -2.33
N THR A 440 -17.70 15.94 -2.02
CA THR A 440 -19.12 15.98 -2.46
C THR A 440 -19.30 16.21 -3.96
N ARG A 441 -18.25 16.69 -4.64
CA ARG A 441 -18.27 17.00 -6.09
C ARG A 441 -17.61 15.90 -6.93
N LEU A 442 -17.15 14.82 -6.30
CA LEU A 442 -16.65 13.66 -7.04
C LEU A 442 -17.79 13.05 -7.86
N SER A 443 -17.49 12.66 -9.09
CA SER A 443 -18.38 11.82 -9.90
C SER A 443 -17.76 10.45 -10.10
N PHE A 444 -18.60 9.43 -10.18
CA PHE A 444 -18.16 8.03 -10.24
C PHE A 444 -18.51 7.42 -11.59
N TYR A 445 -17.52 6.85 -12.27
CA TYR A 445 -17.66 6.18 -13.57
C TYR A 445 -17.83 4.67 -13.37
N VAL A 446 -18.84 4.23 -12.60
CA VAL A 446 -19.21 2.81 -12.69
C VAL A 446 -19.89 2.64 -14.05
N GLN A 447 -19.10 2.23 -15.06
CA GLN A 447 -19.54 2.07 -16.44
C GLN A 447 -20.90 1.36 -16.48
N ARG A 448 -21.82 2.00 -17.22
CA ARG A 448 -23.19 1.65 -17.67
C ARG A 448 -23.46 0.18 -18.06
N SER A 449 -22.45 -0.69 -17.97
CA SER A 449 -22.51 -2.12 -18.24
C SER A 449 -22.92 -2.96 -17.01
N LEU A 450 -22.91 -2.36 -15.80
CA LEU A 450 -23.44 -2.99 -14.58
C LEU A 450 -24.87 -2.54 -14.24
N LEU A 451 -25.37 -1.44 -14.82
CA LEU A 451 -26.71 -0.92 -14.57
C LEU A 451 -27.26 -0.29 -15.86
N GLN A 452 -28.29 -0.91 -16.45
CA GLN A 452 -29.12 -0.37 -17.53
C GLN A 452 -30.27 0.51 -16.99
N THR A 453 -30.02 1.38 -16.01
CA THR A 453 -31.05 2.32 -15.52
C THR A 453 -30.52 3.75 -15.59
N PRO A 454 -31.16 4.67 -16.36
CA PRO A 454 -30.56 5.97 -16.66
C PRO A 454 -30.60 7.05 -15.57
N ASN A 455 -31.18 6.83 -14.38
CA ASN A 455 -31.57 7.99 -13.54
C ASN A 455 -31.50 7.84 -12.01
N GLU A 456 -30.75 6.88 -11.46
CA GLU A 456 -30.60 6.77 -10.00
C GLU A 456 -29.15 7.00 -9.56
N GLN A 457 -28.98 7.83 -8.53
CA GLN A 457 -27.72 8.00 -7.81
C GLN A 457 -27.21 6.61 -7.40
N ILE A 458 -26.07 6.20 -7.96
CA ILE A 458 -25.51 4.88 -7.74
C ILE A 458 -25.04 4.77 -6.28
N ALA A 459 -25.79 4.04 -5.46
CA ALA A 459 -25.30 3.54 -4.18
C ALA A 459 -24.11 2.60 -4.48
N LEU A 460 -22.92 3.02 -4.09
CA LEU A 460 -21.72 2.18 -4.16
C LEU A 460 -21.97 0.87 -3.41
N PRO A 461 -21.53 -0.31 -3.91
CA PRO A 461 -21.87 -1.56 -3.25
C PRO A 461 -21.21 -1.61 -1.87
N GLU A 462 -22.01 -1.50 -0.80
CA GLU A 462 -21.55 -1.48 0.59
C GLU A 462 -20.66 -2.69 0.96
N GLY A 463 -20.74 -3.79 0.20
CA GLY A 463 -19.92 -4.99 0.40
C GLY A 463 -18.45 -4.91 -0.03
N LEU A 464 -18.00 -3.88 -0.77
CA LEU A 464 -16.61 -3.86 -1.28
C LEU A 464 -15.58 -3.61 -0.17
N ILE A 465 -15.87 -2.71 0.78
CA ILE A 465 -15.00 -2.47 1.94
C ILE A 465 -15.01 -3.69 2.87
N SER A 466 -16.16 -4.33 3.08
CA SER A 466 -16.23 -5.58 3.86
C SER A 466 -15.37 -6.70 3.26
N ARG A 467 -15.25 -6.77 1.93
CA ARG A 467 -14.33 -7.71 1.26
C ARG A 467 -12.86 -7.38 1.55
N LYS A 468 -12.49 -6.10 1.66
CA LYS A 468 -11.13 -5.70 2.08
C LYS A 468 -10.85 -6.10 3.51
N TRP A 469 -11.78 -5.89 4.44
CA TRP A 469 -11.67 -6.36 5.82
C TRP A 469 -11.46 -7.88 5.91
N ARG A 470 -12.21 -8.66 5.11
CA ARG A 470 -12.06 -10.11 5.04
C ARG A 470 -10.67 -10.51 4.52
N ARG A 471 -10.24 -9.91 3.41
CA ARG A 471 -8.92 -10.15 2.82
C ARG A 471 -7.78 -9.77 3.77
N LEU A 472 -7.89 -8.64 4.47
CA LEU A 472 -6.94 -8.21 5.51
C LEU A 472 -6.84 -9.27 6.60
N THR A 473 -7.98 -9.74 7.10
CA THR A 473 -8.07 -10.80 8.12
C THR A 473 -7.42 -12.10 7.66
N GLU A 474 -7.69 -12.55 6.43
CA GLU A 474 -7.09 -13.75 5.84
C GLU A 474 -5.56 -13.59 5.68
N ASN A 475 -5.11 -12.44 5.18
CA ASN A 475 -3.69 -12.15 5.01
C ASN A 475 -2.96 -12.14 6.35
N LEU A 476 -3.51 -11.49 7.37
CA LEU A 476 -2.97 -11.45 8.73
C LEU A 476 -2.88 -12.86 9.36
N ARG A 477 -3.93 -13.68 9.22
CA ARG A 477 -3.89 -15.09 9.67
C ARG A 477 -2.81 -15.90 8.96
N SER A 478 -2.62 -15.67 7.66
CA SER A 478 -1.62 -16.40 6.87
C SER A 478 -0.15 -16.07 7.20
N VAL A 479 0.09 -14.92 7.84
CA VAL A 479 1.40 -14.55 8.43
C VAL A 479 1.46 -14.88 9.93
N GLY A 480 0.41 -15.49 10.48
CA GLY A 480 0.32 -15.86 11.89
C GLY A 480 0.24 -14.65 12.83
N PHE A 481 -0.29 -13.52 12.36
CA PHE A 481 -0.65 -12.40 13.22
C PHE A 481 -1.87 -12.78 14.08
N ASN A 482 -1.92 -12.31 15.33
CA ASN A 482 -3.02 -12.62 16.22
C ASN A 482 -4.25 -11.77 15.85
N VAL A 483 -5.16 -12.37 15.08
CA VAL A 483 -6.43 -11.73 14.74
C VAL A 483 -7.45 -12.17 15.77
N GLY A 484 -7.78 -11.30 16.74
CA GLY A 484 -8.88 -11.50 17.67
C GLY A 484 -10.25 -11.46 16.96
N ASP A 485 -11.32 -11.35 17.75
CA ASP A 485 -12.69 -11.25 17.21
C ASP A 485 -12.91 -10.00 16.36
N HIS A 486 -12.18 -8.95 16.69
CA HIS A 486 -12.15 -7.68 15.96
C HIS A 486 -10.70 -7.23 15.74
N LEU A 487 -10.46 -6.57 14.60
CA LEU A 487 -9.17 -5.94 14.33
C LEU A 487 -9.09 -4.61 15.08
N SER A 488 -8.08 -4.48 15.94
CA SER A 488 -7.73 -3.25 16.63
C SER A 488 -6.58 -2.54 15.91
N PHE A 489 -6.56 -1.22 16.01
CA PHE A 489 -5.50 -0.37 15.46
C PHE A 489 -4.79 0.34 16.61
N TYR A 490 -3.49 0.47 16.44
CA TYR A 490 -2.65 1.12 17.42
C TYR A 490 -2.91 2.63 17.45
N ASP A 491 -3.21 3.13 18.65
CA ASP A 491 -3.36 4.56 18.91
C ASP A 491 -2.10 5.09 19.61
N PRO A 492 -1.21 5.81 18.90
CA PRO A 492 0.00 6.37 19.50
C PRO A 492 -0.29 7.48 20.52
N SER A 493 -1.50 8.04 20.54
CA SER A 493 -1.93 9.11 21.46
C SER A 493 -2.51 8.59 22.78
N ALA A 494 -2.87 7.30 22.84
CA ALA A 494 -3.41 6.70 24.06
C ALA A 494 -2.43 6.87 25.23
N ILE A 495 -2.95 7.38 26.35
CA ILE A 495 -2.19 7.51 27.59
C ILE A 495 -2.01 6.11 28.17
N ASP A 496 -0.77 5.78 28.45
CA ASP A 496 -0.41 4.53 29.08
C ASP A 496 -0.93 4.53 30.52
N SER A 497 -2.06 3.84 30.76
CA SER A 497 -2.69 3.79 32.09
C SER A 497 -1.78 3.10 33.12
N THR A 498 -0.83 2.29 32.65
CA THR A 498 0.17 1.58 33.45
C THR A 498 1.39 2.43 33.82
N ALA A 499 1.65 3.56 33.15
CA ALA A 499 2.77 4.44 33.49
C ALA A 499 2.50 5.36 34.69
N LEU A 500 1.24 5.45 35.13
CA LEU A 500 0.83 6.26 36.30
C LEU A 500 1.13 5.59 37.65
N GLU A 501 1.45 4.30 37.69
CA GLU A 501 1.74 3.57 38.95
C GLU A 501 3.23 3.47 39.29
N ILE A 502 4.14 3.87 38.39
CA ILE A 502 5.60 3.77 38.62
C ILE A 502 6.22 5.09 39.10
N TYR A 503 5.47 6.20 39.12
CA TYR A 503 5.95 7.52 39.58
C TYR A 503 5.39 7.97 40.94
N GLN A 504 4.95 7.03 41.79
CA GLN A 504 4.53 7.33 43.17
C GLN A 504 5.35 6.62 44.27
N ASN A 505 6.60 6.22 44.02
CA ASN A 505 7.56 5.92 45.09
C ASN A 505 8.99 6.36 44.75
#